data_AF-A0A9P3H6I0-F1
#
_entry.id   AF-A0A9P3H6I0-F1
#
_cell.length_a   1.000
_cell.length_b   1.000
_cell.length_c   1.000
_cell.angle_alpha   90.00
_cell.angle_beta   90.00
_cell.angle_gamma   90.00
#
_symmetry.space_group_name_H-M   'P 1'
#
loop_
_entity.id
_entity.type
_entity.pdbx_description
1 polymer ?
#
loop_
_entity_poly.entity_id
_entity_poly.type
_entity_poly.pdbx_seq_one_letter_code
_entity_poly.pdbx_strand_id
1 'polypeptide(L)'
;MLSKIFGSDVSKSLRVVILTPYRGPGNLPAIYATPEEQGRIQGYVEYECTEDIKGRDLDLAFRIKSVGRWSRQRGTTRVIYHSKEVLQRQTWDIPIAHSSQGVLSAGRTRYDFEVLLNYGTPSSISGRRSWLTYRFEATLHRGFPRRNITFQQDVWTFSTSLPQPHPDALSIPLVQSGIWESHLPFTCSIPNETVYLGQIVPLTIQFEPFVTSSGHLGQALVIVNAVVKFKQYTRLWHRWDVKHETKELLEMPVLTGWPITAHGFRRTLMVQLPDAPRLSCTTFTRPVQKTHCLKLIMKVKTASMTDREARELRIEMKVNVTAPRPEPPTEELPPYAPRWDGHDDGDDADDQSD
;
A
#
# COMPACT_ATOMS: atom_id res chain seq x y z
N MET A 1 20.63 9.37 4.17
CA MET A 1 21.88 8.60 3.92
C MET A 1 21.93 8.28 2.42
N LEU A 2 22.74 8.86 1.53
CA LEU A 2 23.80 9.86 1.54
C LEU A 2 23.53 10.73 0.30
N SER A 3 22.92 11.91 0.47
CA SER A 3 22.90 12.96 -0.55
C SER A 3 24.09 13.87 -0.29
N LYS A 4 25.32 13.35 -0.48
CA LYS A 4 26.52 14.20 -0.41
C LYS A 4 26.94 14.62 -1.81
N ILE A 5 26.73 15.91 -2.06
CA ILE A 5 27.69 16.85 -2.66
C ILE A 5 28.14 16.47 -4.08
N PHE A 6 27.27 16.70 -5.04
CA PHE A 6 27.72 17.33 -6.29
C PHE A 6 27.46 18.81 -6.09
N GLY A 7 28.46 19.67 -6.35
CA GLY A 7 28.23 21.12 -6.40
C GLY A 7 27.01 21.36 -7.25
N SER A 8 25.97 21.99 -6.67
CA SER A 8 24.83 22.44 -7.45
C SER A 8 25.40 23.37 -8.49
N ASP A 9 25.47 22.92 -9.73
CA ASP A 9 25.83 23.75 -10.87
C ASP A 9 24.69 24.78 -10.95
N VAL A 10 24.85 25.94 -10.30
CA VAL A 10 23.77 26.94 -10.11
C VAL A 10 23.20 27.36 -11.46
N SER A 11 23.98 27.19 -12.52
CA SER A 11 23.63 27.47 -13.89
C SER A 11 22.69 26.45 -14.55
N LYS A 12 22.44 25.27 -13.96
CA LYS A 12 21.60 24.20 -14.55
C LYS A 12 20.71 23.50 -13.53
N SER A 13 19.44 23.31 -13.87
CA SER A 13 18.51 22.48 -13.10
C SER A 13 17.79 21.48 -14.02
N LEU A 14 17.56 20.27 -13.51
CA LEU A 14 16.75 19.24 -14.15
C LEU A 14 15.86 18.61 -13.09
N ARG A 15 14.55 18.61 -13.33
CA ARG A 15 13.56 18.04 -12.41
C ARG A 15 12.42 17.34 -13.14
N VAL A 16 11.87 16.32 -12.51
CA VAL A 16 10.62 15.67 -12.91
C VAL A 16 9.60 15.93 -11.82
N VAL A 17 8.47 16.51 -12.18
CA VAL A 17 7.37 16.85 -11.28
C VAL A 17 6.16 15.99 -11.63
N ILE A 18 5.57 15.38 -10.61
CA ILE A 18 4.37 14.56 -10.74
C ILE A 18 3.19 15.36 -10.19
N LEU A 19 2.17 15.56 -11.01
CA LEU A 19 0.98 16.32 -10.67
C LEU A 19 -0.02 15.38 -10.00
N THR A 20 -0.05 15.40 -8.68
CA THR A 20 -1.02 14.65 -7.88
C THR A 20 -1.24 15.36 -6.54
N PRO A 21 -2.48 15.41 -6.03
CA PRO A 21 -2.75 15.88 -4.68
C PRO A 21 -2.34 14.85 -3.63
N TYR A 22 -2.22 13.58 -3.99
CA TYR A 22 -2.00 12.49 -3.05
C TYR A 22 -0.52 12.34 -2.70
N ARG A 23 -0.26 11.93 -1.45
CA ARG A 23 1.09 11.62 -0.94
C ARG A 23 1.12 10.22 -0.36
N GLY A 24 2.15 9.47 -0.74
CA GLY A 24 2.42 8.12 -0.25
C GLY A 24 3.52 8.11 0.81
N PRO A 25 3.97 6.90 1.20
CA PRO A 25 5.09 6.71 2.10
C PRO A 25 6.31 7.56 1.74
N GLY A 26 6.88 8.25 2.74
CA GLY A 26 8.06 9.10 2.54
C GLY A 26 7.79 10.38 1.73
N ASN A 27 6.53 10.85 1.70
CA ASN A 27 6.10 12.03 0.95
C ASN A 27 6.30 11.89 -0.58
N LEU A 28 6.34 10.66 -1.09
CA LEU A 28 6.37 10.41 -2.52
C LEU A 28 5.03 10.81 -3.15
N PRO A 29 5.00 11.31 -4.39
CA PRO A 29 3.75 11.51 -5.11
C PRO A 29 3.01 10.17 -5.23
N ALA A 30 1.72 10.15 -4.90
CA ALA A 30 0.91 8.94 -4.93
C ALA A 30 -0.12 8.97 -6.07
N ILE A 31 -0.37 7.79 -6.66
CA ILE A 31 -1.35 7.58 -7.73
C ILE A 31 -2.21 6.37 -7.36
N TYR A 32 -3.52 6.50 -7.54
CA TYR A 32 -4.47 5.41 -7.34
C TYR A 32 -4.91 4.84 -8.69
N ALA A 33 -5.06 3.52 -8.75
CA ALA A 33 -5.68 2.79 -9.85
C ALA A 33 -6.79 1.94 -9.25
N THR A 34 -7.98 1.98 -9.83
CA THR A 34 -9.15 1.20 -9.38
C THR A 34 -9.55 0.17 -10.44
N PRO A 35 -10.50 -0.74 -10.16
CA PRO A 35 -11.03 -1.63 -11.18
C PRO A 35 -11.71 -0.89 -12.35
N GLU A 36 -12.29 0.28 -12.07
CA GLU A 36 -13.02 1.09 -13.06
C GLU A 36 -12.10 2.09 -13.79
N GLU A 37 -11.07 2.60 -13.12
CA GLU A 37 -10.17 3.61 -13.67
C GLU A 37 -8.70 3.16 -13.64
N GLN A 38 -8.07 3.16 -14.82
CA GLN A 38 -6.63 2.96 -14.92
C GLN A 38 -5.87 4.05 -14.18
N GLY A 39 -4.83 3.66 -13.44
CA GLY A 39 -3.94 4.63 -12.83
C GLY A 39 -3.30 5.51 -13.91
N ARG A 40 -3.42 6.82 -13.75
CA ARG A 40 -2.89 7.81 -14.69
C ARG A 40 -1.87 8.66 -13.98
N ILE A 41 -0.67 8.77 -14.54
CA ILE A 41 0.40 9.60 -14.01
C ILE A 41 0.62 10.77 -14.97
N GLN A 42 0.26 11.96 -14.51
CA GLN A 42 0.51 13.20 -15.23
C GLN A 42 1.64 13.98 -14.54
N GLY A 43 2.41 14.71 -15.33
CA GLY A 43 3.57 15.41 -14.83
C GLY A 43 4.24 16.24 -15.89
N TYR A 44 5.37 16.82 -15.52
CA TYR A 44 6.25 17.47 -16.47
C TYR A 44 7.70 17.28 -16.09
N VAL A 45 8.56 17.24 -17.10
CA VAL A 45 10.00 17.38 -16.91
C VAL A 45 10.39 18.80 -17.28
N GLU A 46 11.29 19.36 -16.49
CA GLU A 46 11.77 20.71 -16.69
C GLU A 46 13.27 20.75 -16.61
N TYR A 47 13.86 21.40 -17.61
CA TYR A 47 15.26 21.71 -17.71
C TYR A 47 15.41 23.23 -17.77
N GLU A 48 16.31 23.77 -16.96
CA GLU A 48 16.63 25.19 -16.94
C GLU A 48 18.13 25.38 -16.97
N CYS A 49 18.60 26.33 -17.79
CA CYS A 49 20.00 26.63 -17.96
C CYS A 49 20.23 28.13 -18.15
N THR A 50 21.19 28.72 -17.44
CA THR A 50 21.48 30.16 -17.53
C THR A 50 22.49 30.52 -18.63
N GLU A 51 23.16 29.51 -19.20
CA GLU A 51 24.22 29.68 -20.20
C GLU A 51 24.13 28.61 -21.30
N ASP A 52 24.74 28.85 -22.45
CA ASP A 52 24.81 27.84 -23.50
C ASP A 52 25.71 26.67 -23.07
N ILE A 53 25.27 25.43 -23.34
CA ILE A 53 26.01 24.24 -22.93
C ILE A 53 26.17 23.22 -24.04
N LYS A 54 27.34 22.58 -24.09
CA LYS A 54 27.55 21.42 -24.97
C LYS A 54 26.72 20.23 -24.49
N GLY A 55 25.77 19.77 -25.31
CA GLY A 55 24.84 18.71 -24.96
C GLY A 55 24.00 18.23 -26.13
N ARG A 56 23.10 17.29 -25.83
CA ARG A 56 22.05 16.80 -26.72
C ARG A 56 20.70 16.94 -26.03
N ASP A 57 19.65 16.59 -26.75
CA ASP A 57 18.29 16.55 -26.27
C ASP A 57 18.12 15.69 -25.00
N LEU A 58 16.97 15.88 -24.35
CA LEU A 58 16.64 15.30 -23.07
C LEU A 58 15.88 13.99 -23.25
N ASP A 59 16.34 12.93 -22.62
CA ASP A 59 15.63 11.65 -22.61
C ASP A 59 14.80 11.55 -21.33
N LEU A 60 13.51 11.26 -21.44
CA LEU A 60 12.68 10.87 -20.31
C LEU A 60 12.33 9.38 -20.44
N ALA A 61 12.47 8.63 -19.35
CA ALA A 61 12.09 7.23 -19.30
C ALA A 61 11.23 6.93 -18.07
N PHE A 62 10.06 6.33 -18.31
CA PHE A 62 9.21 5.76 -17.26
C PHE A 62 9.38 4.24 -17.24
N ARG A 63 9.53 3.65 -16.05
CA ARG A 63 9.65 2.19 -15.87
C ARG A 63 8.96 1.72 -14.61
N ILE A 64 8.24 0.60 -14.73
CA ILE A 64 7.71 -0.18 -13.62
C ILE A 64 8.58 -1.43 -13.49
N LYS A 65 9.20 -1.61 -12.34
CA LYS A 65 10.20 -2.66 -12.13
C LYS A 65 9.93 -3.42 -10.84
N SER A 66 9.71 -4.73 -10.96
CA SER A 66 9.68 -5.66 -9.83
C SER A 66 11.06 -6.30 -9.66
N VAL A 67 11.56 -6.35 -8.43
CA VAL A 67 12.88 -6.91 -8.12
C VAL A 67 12.81 -7.78 -6.88
N GLY A 68 13.41 -8.96 -6.96
CA GLY A 68 13.76 -9.80 -5.82
C GLY A 68 15.28 -9.93 -5.74
N ARG A 69 15.88 -9.63 -4.59
CA ARG A 69 17.32 -9.75 -4.37
C ARG A 69 17.63 -10.30 -2.98
N TRP A 70 18.38 -11.40 -2.94
CA TRP A 70 18.87 -11.99 -1.69
C TRP A 70 20.25 -12.61 -1.89
N SER A 71 20.85 -13.07 -0.79
CA SER A 71 22.10 -13.82 -0.85
C SER A 71 22.06 -15.01 0.08
N ARG A 72 22.79 -16.07 -0.26
CA ARG A 72 22.97 -17.26 0.57
C ARG A 72 24.46 -17.57 0.65
N GLN A 73 24.93 -17.95 1.83
CA GLN A 73 26.30 -18.41 2.02
C GLN A 73 26.36 -19.90 1.66
N ARG A 74 27.35 -20.29 0.85
CA ARG A 74 27.68 -21.68 0.49
C ARG A 74 29.17 -21.88 0.76
N GLY A 75 29.48 -22.46 1.93
CA GLY A 75 30.85 -22.52 2.44
C GLY A 75 31.43 -21.13 2.66
N THR A 76 32.55 -20.83 2.01
CA THR A 76 33.22 -19.52 2.04
C THR A 76 32.66 -18.52 1.03
N THR A 77 31.82 -18.96 0.09
CA THR A 77 31.30 -18.10 -0.98
C THR A 77 29.91 -17.55 -0.66
N ARG A 78 29.66 -16.29 -1.03
CA ARG A 78 28.34 -15.65 -0.95
C ARG A 78 27.71 -15.59 -2.34
N VAL A 79 26.70 -16.41 -2.57
CA VAL A 79 25.93 -16.38 -3.82
C VAL A 79 24.86 -15.30 -3.72
N ILE A 80 24.82 -14.38 -4.69
CA ILE A 80 23.80 -13.34 -4.79
C ILE A 80 22.79 -13.75 -5.85
N TYR A 81 21.52 -13.82 -5.46
CA TYR A 81 20.39 -14.05 -6.34
C TYR A 81 19.72 -12.72 -6.63
N HIS A 82 19.51 -12.41 -7.90
CA HIS A 82 18.89 -11.16 -8.34
C HIS A 82 17.98 -11.44 -9.52
N SER A 83 16.69 -11.24 -9.30
CA SER A 83 15.64 -11.43 -10.30
C SER A 83 14.94 -10.10 -10.52
N LYS A 84 14.72 -9.75 -11.79
CA LYS A 84 14.14 -8.49 -12.21
C LYS A 84 13.10 -8.75 -13.29
N GLU A 85 12.00 -8.02 -13.23
CA GLU A 85 11.01 -7.95 -14.28
C GLU A 85 10.66 -6.48 -14.54
N VAL A 86 10.52 -6.09 -15.81
CA VAL A 86 10.00 -4.78 -16.20
C VAL A 86 8.57 -4.99 -16.65
N LEU A 87 7.62 -4.46 -15.89
CA LEU A 87 6.19 -4.66 -16.14
C LEU A 87 5.67 -3.69 -17.22
N GLN A 88 6.24 -2.49 -17.28
CA GLN A 88 5.92 -1.47 -18.27
C GLN A 88 7.12 -0.54 -18.45
N ARG A 89 7.29 -0.03 -19.67
CA ARG A 89 8.30 0.97 -20.01
C ARG A 89 7.74 1.92 -21.06
N GLN A 90 8.02 3.21 -20.89
CA GLN A 90 7.75 4.25 -21.88
C GLN A 90 8.94 5.21 -21.92
N THR A 91 9.22 5.79 -23.08
CA THR A 91 10.34 6.72 -23.28
C THR A 91 9.91 7.87 -24.18
N TRP A 92 10.49 9.04 -23.95
CA TRP A 92 10.29 10.24 -24.75
C TRP A 92 11.65 10.87 -25.05
N ASP A 93 11.82 11.27 -26.30
CA ASP A 93 12.94 12.08 -26.75
C ASP A 93 12.46 13.52 -26.82
N ILE A 94 12.98 14.38 -25.94
CA ILE A 94 12.45 15.73 -25.71
C ILE A 94 13.42 16.74 -26.32
N PRO A 95 13.06 17.37 -27.45
CA PRO A 95 13.92 18.34 -28.10
C PRO A 95 14.11 19.56 -27.21
N ILE A 96 15.36 20.01 -27.07
CA ILE A 96 15.71 21.28 -26.41
C ILE A 96 16.19 22.25 -27.49
N ALA A 97 16.03 23.56 -27.28
CA ALA A 97 16.54 24.55 -28.22
C ALA A 97 18.08 24.49 -28.30
N HIS A 98 18.64 24.56 -29.53
CA HIS A 98 20.08 24.58 -29.77
C HIS A 98 20.51 25.93 -30.36
N SER A 99 21.59 26.51 -29.84
CA SER A 99 22.18 27.75 -30.38
C SER A 99 23.13 27.46 -31.54
N SER A 100 23.74 26.28 -31.52
CA SER A 100 24.54 25.72 -32.61
C SER A 100 24.58 24.18 -32.50
N GLN A 101 25.12 23.49 -33.50
CA GLN A 101 25.15 22.04 -33.53
C GLN A 101 25.85 21.47 -32.28
N GLY A 102 25.09 20.77 -31.41
CA GLY A 102 25.60 20.18 -30.18
C GLY A 102 25.75 21.15 -29.01
N VAL A 103 25.15 22.35 -29.10
CA VAL A 103 25.10 23.35 -28.02
C VAL A 103 23.65 23.70 -27.75
N LEU A 104 23.19 23.34 -26.55
CA LEU A 104 21.88 23.71 -26.02
C LEU A 104 21.89 25.19 -25.64
N SER A 105 20.86 25.91 -26.07
CA SER A 105 20.67 27.32 -25.72
C SER A 105 20.36 27.48 -24.24
N ALA A 106 20.79 28.60 -23.67
CA ALA A 106 20.26 29.07 -22.39
C ALA A 106 18.73 29.25 -22.45
N GLY A 107 18.07 29.00 -21.33
CA GLY A 107 16.62 29.13 -21.20
C GLY A 107 15.99 28.02 -20.37
N ARG A 108 14.66 27.94 -20.45
CA ARG A 108 13.85 26.96 -19.75
C ARG A 108 13.04 26.15 -20.76
N THR A 109 13.14 24.83 -20.67
CA THR A 109 12.35 23.88 -21.46
C THR A 109 11.48 23.08 -20.51
N ARG A 110 10.17 23.04 -20.79
CA ARG A 110 9.21 22.23 -20.06
C ARG A 110 8.50 21.31 -21.04
N TYR A 111 8.38 20.04 -20.68
CA TYR A 111 7.66 19.04 -21.44
C TYR A 111 6.68 18.31 -20.51
N ASP A 112 5.39 18.47 -20.78
CA ASP A 112 4.33 17.77 -20.06
C ASP A 112 4.21 16.33 -20.59
N PHE A 113 4.03 15.37 -19.70
CA PHE A 113 3.88 13.96 -20.03
C PHE A 113 2.67 13.34 -19.34
N GLU A 114 2.17 12.27 -19.95
CA GLU A 114 1.15 11.40 -19.38
C GLU A 114 1.52 9.93 -19.57
N VAL A 115 1.27 9.14 -18.53
CA VAL A 115 1.41 7.68 -18.55
C VAL A 115 0.13 7.04 -18.05
N LEU A 116 -0.47 6.18 -18.87
CA LEU A 116 -1.53 5.27 -18.46
C LEU A 116 -0.91 3.95 -17.99
N LEU A 117 -1.22 3.53 -16.77
CA LEU A 117 -0.77 2.26 -16.22
C LEU A 117 -1.59 1.12 -16.82
N ASN A 118 -0.91 0.02 -17.17
CA ASN A 118 -1.59 -1.19 -17.63
C ASN A 118 -2.58 -1.70 -16.56
N TYR A 119 -3.72 -2.24 -16.98
CA TYR A 119 -4.66 -2.90 -16.06
C TYR A 119 -3.97 -4.00 -15.27
N GLY A 120 -4.30 -4.11 -13.98
CA GLY A 120 -3.73 -5.14 -13.10
C GLY A 120 -2.29 -4.89 -12.67
N THR A 121 -1.71 -3.71 -12.98
CA THR A 121 -0.39 -3.38 -12.45
C THR A 121 -0.44 -3.33 -10.92
N PRO A 122 0.43 -4.05 -10.21
CA PRO A 122 0.37 -4.18 -8.74
C PRO A 122 0.79 -2.90 -8.01
N SER A 123 0.31 -2.73 -6.78
CA SER A 123 0.74 -1.63 -5.90
C SER A 123 2.26 -1.59 -5.68
N SER A 124 2.79 -0.41 -5.40
CA SER A 124 4.19 -0.22 -5.03
C SER A 124 4.58 -1.05 -3.81
N ILE A 125 5.79 -1.62 -3.82
CA ILE A 125 6.32 -2.44 -2.74
C ILE A 125 7.65 -1.86 -2.29
N SER A 126 7.78 -1.64 -0.99
CA SER A 126 9.06 -1.35 -0.34
C SER A 126 9.43 -2.48 0.63
N GLY A 127 10.65 -2.99 0.52
CA GLY A 127 11.13 -4.10 1.33
C GLY A 127 12.64 -4.29 1.21
N ARG A 128 13.21 -5.01 2.18
CA ARG A 128 14.66 -5.22 2.27
C ARG A 128 15.23 -6.03 1.09
N ARG A 129 14.44 -6.98 0.59
CA ARG A 129 14.84 -7.98 -0.42
C ARG A 129 13.90 -8.02 -1.62
N SER A 130 12.82 -7.24 -1.59
CA SER A 130 11.94 -7.05 -2.72
C SER A 130 11.41 -5.64 -2.76
N TRP A 131 11.30 -5.12 -3.98
CA TRP A 131 10.69 -3.82 -4.23
C TRP A 131 10.02 -3.83 -5.60
N LEU A 132 8.96 -3.04 -5.70
CA LEU A 132 8.23 -2.79 -6.93
C LEU A 132 8.11 -1.28 -7.05
N THR A 133 8.83 -0.73 -8.03
CA THR A 133 9.07 0.71 -8.14
C THR A 133 8.55 1.25 -9.45
N TYR A 134 7.93 2.42 -9.38
CA TYR A 134 7.51 3.23 -10.51
C TYR A 134 8.44 4.43 -10.55
N ARG A 135 9.23 4.54 -11.62
CA ARG A 135 10.30 5.53 -11.68
C ARG A 135 10.31 6.25 -13.01
N PHE A 136 10.39 7.56 -12.92
CA PHE A 136 10.81 8.44 -14.00
C PHE A 136 12.31 8.71 -13.88
N GLU A 137 12.99 8.70 -15.00
CA GLU A 137 14.41 8.99 -15.14
C GLU A 137 14.59 9.97 -16.31
N ALA A 138 14.91 11.22 -16.00
CA ALA A 138 15.23 12.24 -16.97
C ALA A 138 16.76 12.33 -17.11
N THR A 139 17.28 12.27 -18.34
CA THR A 139 18.72 12.28 -18.62
C THR A 139 19.06 13.31 -19.67
N LEU A 140 19.87 14.30 -19.28
CA LEU A 140 20.48 15.24 -20.19
C LEU A 140 21.86 14.73 -20.62
N HIS A 141 22.01 14.46 -21.91
CA HIS A 141 23.24 13.93 -22.47
C HIS A 141 24.26 15.04 -22.69
N ARG A 142 25.38 15.00 -21.97
CA ARG A 142 26.46 15.99 -22.11
C ARG A 142 27.58 15.45 -23.00
N GLY A 143 28.28 16.36 -23.69
CA GLY A 143 29.46 15.98 -24.48
C GLY A 143 30.60 15.46 -23.60
N PHE A 144 31.32 14.44 -24.06
CA PHE A 144 32.54 13.95 -23.40
C PHE A 144 33.55 15.11 -23.22
N PRO A 145 34.22 15.23 -22.06
CA PRO A 145 34.31 14.27 -20.95
C PRO A 145 33.27 14.46 -19.82
N ARG A 146 32.27 15.34 -19.99
CA ARG A 146 31.29 15.61 -18.93
C ARG A 146 30.30 14.42 -18.80
N ARG A 147 30.02 14.00 -17.56
CA ARG A 147 29.00 12.96 -17.29
C ARG A 147 27.61 13.49 -17.61
N ASN A 148 26.65 12.64 -17.99
CA ASN A 148 25.26 13.07 -18.14
C ASN A 148 24.69 13.61 -16.81
N ILE A 149 23.72 14.52 -16.91
CA ILE A 149 22.91 14.93 -15.76
C ILE A 149 21.69 14.02 -15.74
N THR A 150 21.44 13.33 -14.64
CA THR A 150 20.29 12.43 -14.51
C THR A 150 19.50 12.80 -13.26
N PHE A 151 18.19 12.94 -13.40
CA PHE A 151 17.25 13.12 -12.30
C PHE A 151 16.29 11.93 -12.25
N GLN A 152 16.02 11.41 -11.05
CA GLN A 152 15.10 10.29 -10.85
C GLN A 152 13.98 10.69 -9.89
N GLN A 153 12.74 10.41 -10.28
CA GLN A 153 11.55 10.64 -9.46
C GLN A 153 10.78 9.32 -9.31
N ASP A 154 10.67 8.85 -8.06
CA ASP A 154 9.83 7.71 -7.74
C ASP A 154 8.39 8.15 -7.50
N VAL A 155 7.44 7.31 -7.90
CA VAL A 155 6.00 7.45 -7.68
C VAL A 155 5.54 6.27 -6.84
N TRP A 156 4.71 6.54 -5.83
CA TRP A 156 4.02 5.49 -5.09
C TRP A 156 2.67 5.20 -5.74
N THR A 157 2.37 3.93 -5.96
CA THR A 157 1.10 3.52 -6.58
C THR A 157 0.29 2.64 -5.66
N PHE A 158 -1.00 2.95 -5.60
CA PHE A 158 -2.03 2.22 -4.90
C PHE A 158 -2.97 1.61 -5.93
N SER A 159 -2.78 0.33 -6.22
CA SER A 159 -3.66 -0.45 -7.08
C SER A 159 -4.67 -1.17 -6.21
N THR A 160 -5.93 -0.74 -6.28
CA THR A 160 -7.04 -1.32 -5.54
C THR A 160 -7.84 -2.28 -6.41
N SER A 161 -8.29 -3.36 -5.78
CA SER A 161 -9.23 -4.33 -6.33
C SER A 161 -10.63 -4.14 -5.77
N LEU A 162 -10.85 -3.09 -4.97
CA LEU A 162 -12.16 -2.78 -4.40
C LEU A 162 -13.02 -2.11 -5.48
N PRO A 163 -14.15 -2.70 -5.89
CA PRO A 163 -15.06 -2.05 -6.80
C PRO A 163 -15.70 -0.82 -6.14
N GLN A 164 -16.34 0.04 -6.93
CA GLN A 164 -17.08 1.17 -6.40
C GLN A 164 -18.18 0.62 -5.48
N PRO A 165 -18.39 1.21 -4.28
CA PRO A 165 -19.44 0.74 -3.38
C PRO A 165 -20.79 0.81 -4.11
N HIS A 166 -21.39 -0.36 -4.35
CA HIS A 166 -22.75 -0.43 -4.83
C HIS A 166 -23.65 -0.69 -3.62
N PRO A 167 -24.77 0.03 -3.44
CA PRO A 167 -25.66 -0.14 -2.28
C PRO A 167 -26.14 -1.59 -2.10
N ASP A 168 -26.29 -2.32 -3.21
CA ASP A 168 -26.71 -3.73 -3.22
C ASP A 168 -25.57 -4.76 -3.19
N ALA A 169 -24.30 -4.33 -3.17
CA ALA A 169 -23.18 -5.25 -3.13
C ALA A 169 -23.05 -5.87 -1.73
N LEU A 170 -23.55 -7.09 -1.58
CA LEU A 170 -23.37 -7.87 -0.36
C LEU A 170 -21.91 -8.31 -0.21
N SER A 171 -21.30 -7.95 0.91
CA SER A 171 -19.99 -8.51 1.29
C SER A 171 -20.16 -9.97 1.66
N ILE A 172 -19.46 -10.87 0.94
CA ILE A 172 -19.43 -12.29 1.28
C ILE A 172 -18.43 -12.49 2.43
N PRO A 173 -18.88 -12.92 3.62
CA PRO A 173 -17.98 -13.15 4.73
C PRO A 173 -17.06 -14.33 4.43
N LEU A 174 -15.79 -14.18 4.77
CA LEU A 174 -14.87 -15.31 4.82
C LEU A 174 -15.12 -16.04 6.14
N VAL A 175 -15.58 -17.28 6.07
CA VAL A 175 -15.95 -18.10 7.23
C VAL A 175 -15.07 -19.35 7.28
N GLN A 176 -14.48 -19.59 8.45
CA GLN A 176 -13.75 -20.80 8.79
C GLN A 176 -14.45 -21.50 9.95
N SER A 177 -15.00 -22.68 9.71
CA SER A 177 -15.63 -23.50 10.75
C SER A 177 -14.88 -24.82 10.95
N GLY A 178 -15.17 -25.49 12.06
CA GLY A 178 -14.62 -26.79 12.38
C GLY A 178 -15.05 -27.28 13.75
N ILE A 179 -14.58 -28.47 14.12
CA ILE A 179 -14.77 -29.04 15.45
C ILE A 179 -13.38 -29.26 16.04
N TRP A 180 -13.08 -28.54 17.12
CA TRP A 180 -11.80 -28.66 17.81
C TRP A 180 -11.79 -29.90 18.70
N GLU A 181 -10.75 -30.72 18.55
CA GLU A 181 -10.56 -32.00 19.25
C GLU A 181 -11.80 -32.91 19.21
N SER A 182 -12.59 -32.86 18.14
CA SER A 182 -13.84 -33.63 18.00
C SER A 182 -14.91 -33.33 19.06
N HIS A 183 -14.76 -32.25 19.84
CA HIS A 183 -15.64 -31.95 20.96
C HIS A 183 -16.27 -30.56 20.93
N LEU A 184 -15.57 -29.56 20.38
CA LEU A 184 -15.99 -28.16 20.48
C LEU A 184 -16.18 -27.54 19.08
N PRO A 185 -17.41 -27.39 18.59
CA PRO A 185 -17.67 -26.71 17.32
C PRO A 185 -17.33 -25.23 17.44
N PHE A 186 -16.69 -24.69 16.41
CA PHE A 186 -16.37 -23.27 16.31
C PHE A 186 -16.60 -22.75 14.91
N THR A 187 -16.86 -21.45 14.82
CA THR A 187 -16.92 -20.68 13.57
C THR A 187 -16.20 -19.36 13.77
N CYS A 188 -15.29 -19.03 12.86
CA CYS A 188 -14.52 -17.78 12.85
C CYS A 188 -14.73 -17.07 11.52
N SER A 189 -15.05 -15.79 11.53
CA SER A 189 -15.37 -15.05 10.32
C SER A 189 -14.87 -13.60 10.31
N ILE A 190 -14.64 -13.10 9.10
CA ILE A 190 -14.44 -11.68 8.80
C ILE A 190 -15.41 -11.26 7.68
N PRO A 191 -15.74 -9.96 7.53
CA PRO A 191 -16.75 -9.52 6.57
C PRO A 191 -16.39 -9.79 5.11
N ASN A 192 -15.11 -9.85 4.77
CA ASN A 192 -14.63 -10.04 3.40
C ASN A 192 -13.25 -10.70 3.39
N GLU A 193 -13.00 -11.58 2.42
CA GLU A 193 -11.66 -12.15 2.16
C GLU A 193 -10.67 -11.06 1.71
N THR A 194 -11.16 -10.04 1.00
CA THR A 194 -10.38 -8.88 0.58
C THR A 194 -10.43 -7.80 1.65
N VAL A 195 -9.28 -7.52 2.23
CA VAL A 195 -9.05 -6.45 3.21
C VAL A 195 -8.13 -5.38 2.60
N TYR A 196 -8.11 -4.18 3.14
CA TYR A 196 -7.27 -3.10 2.63
C TYR A 196 -6.25 -2.58 3.66
N LEU A 197 -5.22 -1.89 3.16
CA LEU A 197 -4.17 -1.29 3.99
C LEU A 197 -4.79 -0.33 5.02
N GLY A 198 -4.37 -0.42 6.28
CA GLY A 198 -4.91 0.43 7.34
C GLY A 198 -6.35 0.12 7.77
N GLN A 199 -7.01 -0.92 7.24
CA GLN A 199 -8.37 -1.28 7.62
C GLN A 199 -8.46 -1.78 9.07
N ILE A 200 -9.56 -1.46 9.75
CA ILE A 200 -10.02 -2.18 10.95
C ILE A 200 -10.92 -3.34 10.53
N VAL A 201 -10.43 -4.57 10.72
CA VAL A 201 -11.16 -5.79 10.35
C VAL A 201 -11.86 -6.38 11.58
N PRO A 202 -13.20 -6.49 11.59
CA PRO A 202 -13.92 -7.16 12.67
C PRO A 202 -13.81 -8.69 12.51
N LEU A 203 -13.03 -9.33 13.38
CA LEU A 203 -12.85 -10.77 13.45
C LEU A 203 -13.81 -11.37 14.49
N THR A 204 -14.80 -12.13 14.04
CA THR A 204 -15.82 -12.73 14.90
C THR A 204 -15.52 -14.20 15.13
N ILE A 205 -15.41 -14.63 16.38
CA ILE A 205 -15.33 -16.03 16.80
C ILE A 205 -16.62 -16.42 17.51
N GLN A 206 -17.14 -17.60 17.18
CA GLN A 206 -18.30 -18.21 17.80
C GLN A 206 -17.97 -19.64 18.18
N PHE A 207 -18.29 -20.01 19.41
CA PHE A 207 -18.28 -21.39 19.88
C PHE A 207 -19.71 -21.84 20.14
N GLU A 208 -20.00 -23.07 19.75
CA GLU A 208 -21.22 -23.76 20.16
C GLU A 208 -20.95 -24.54 21.46
N PRO A 209 -22.01 -24.98 22.17
CA PRO A 209 -21.84 -25.94 23.26
C PRO A 209 -21.04 -27.17 22.81
N PHE A 210 -20.36 -27.83 23.77
CA PHE A 210 -19.71 -29.12 23.50
C PHE A 210 -20.71 -30.12 22.90
N VAL A 211 -20.25 -30.89 21.91
CA VAL A 211 -21.10 -31.88 21.24
C VAL A 211 -21.62 -32.91 22.25
N THR A 212 -22.85 -33.38 22.03
CA THR A 212 -23.54 -34.31 22.95
C THR A 212 -22.82 -35.65 23.11
N SER A 213 -22.04 -36.07 22.11
CA SER A 213 -21.22 -37.28 22.16
C SER A 213 -19.90 -37.13 22.93
N SER A 214 -19.56 -35.92 23.39
CA SER A 214 -18.34 -35.67 24.16
C SER A 214 -18.55 -35.91 25.65
N GLY A 215 -17.50 -36.37 26.34
CA GLY A 215 -17.46 -36.40 27.82
C GLY A 215 -17.44 -35.01 28.48
N HIS A 216 -17.51 -33.94 27.68
CA HIS A 216 -17.45 -32.55 28.10
C HIS A 216 -18.82 -31.84 28.05
N LEU A 217 -19.90 -32.58 27.74
CA LEU A 217 -21.24 -32.00 27.70
C LEU A 217 -21.61 -31.31 29.03
N GLY A 218 -22.06 -30.06 28.94
CA GLY A 218 -22.41 -29.25 30.12
C GLY A 218 -21.22 -28.63 30.86
N GLN A 219 -19.97 -28.92 30.46
CA GLN A 219 -18.80 -28.26 31.03
C GLN A 219 -18.65 -26.85 30.47
N ALA A 220 -18.18 -25.93 31.32
CA ALA A 220 -17.90 -24.57 30.88
C ALA A 220 -16.59 -24.51 30.08
N LEU A 221 -16.64 -23.84 28.93
CA LEU A 221 -15.50 -23.47 28.12
C LEU A 221 -14.71 -22.34 28.81
N VAL A 222 -13.39 -22.49 28.91
CA VAL A 222 -12.50 -21.48 29.48
C VAL A 222 -11.39 -21.16 28.47
N ILE A 223 -11.29 -19.89 28.10
CA ILE A 223 -10.21 -19.39 27.24
C ILE A 223 -9.17 -18.73 28.13
N VAL A 224 -7.99 -19.32 28.19
CA VAL A 224 -6.88 -18.87 29.05
C VAL A 224 -6.19 -17.66 28.46
N ASN A 225 -5.91 -17.69 27.16
CA ASN A 225 -5.43 -16.55 26.41
C ASN A 225 -5.77 -16.70 24.93
N ALA A 226 -5.73 -15.58 24.21
CA ALA A 226 -5.84 -15.56 22.78
C ALA A 226 -4.87 -14.53 22.20
N VAL A 227 -4.41 -14.75 20.98
CA VAL A 227 -3.61 -13.81 20.22
C VAL A 227 -4.06 -13.82 18.77
N VAL A 228 -4.28 -12.63 18.23
CA VAL A 228 -4.49 -12.42 16.80
C VAL A 228 -3.15 -12.06 16.17
N LYS A 229 -2.75 -12.79 15.12
CA LYS A 229 -1.53 -12.50 14.37
C LYS A 229 -1.87 -12.23 12.92
N PHE A 230 -1.21 -11.22 12.33
CA PHE A 230 -1.27 -10.99 10.89
C PHE A 230 0.10 -11.25 10.28
N LYS A 231 0.17 -12.17 9.31
CA LYS A 231 1.43 -12.60 8.69
C LYS A 231 1.43 -12.29 7.20
N GLN A 232 2.56 -11.81 6.71
CA GLN A 232 2.86 -11.69 5.29
C GLN A 232 3.91 -12.72 4.91
N TYR A 233 3.59 -13.52 3.90
CA TYR A 233 4.47 -14.50 3.29
C TYR A 233 5.02 -13.91 2.00
N THR A 234 6.32 -13.91 1.84
CA THR A 234 7.01 -13.44 0.63
C THR A 234 7.75 -14.60 0.00
N ARG A 235 7.51 -14.83 -1.29
CA ARG A 235 8.31 -15.74 -2.11
C ARG A 235 9.08 -14.91 -3.14
N LEU A 236 10.39 -15.11 -3.17
CA LEU A 236 11.27 -14.47 -4.15
C LEU A 236 11.78 -15.54 -5.09
N TRP A 237 11.51 -15.37 -6.38
CA TRP A 237 11.82 -16.35 -7.41
C TRP A 237 13.05 -15.94 -8.20
N HIS A 238 13.97 -16.87 -8.35
CA HIS A 238 15.10 -16.82 -9.26
C HIS A 238 15.11 -18.10 -10.08
N ARG A 239 15.75 -18.10 -11.26
CA ARG A 239 15.77 -19.25 -12.18
C ARG A 239 16.18 -20.57 -11.52
N TRP A 240 17.01 -20.49 -10.48
CA TRP A 240 17.66 -21.65 -9.84
C TRP A 240 17.36 -21.79 -8.35
N ASP A 241 16.61 -20.87 -7.76
CA ASP A 241 16.36 -20.87 -6.31
C ASP A 241 15.10 -20.08 -5.96
N VAL A 242 14.46 -20.45 -4.86
CA VAL A 242 13.29 -19.77 -4.32
C VAL A 242 13.54 -19.45 -2.86
N LYS A 243 13.40 -18.18 -2.49
CA LYS A 243 13.47 -17.77 -1.11
C LYS A 243 12.09 -17.56 -0.53
N HIS A 244 11.83 -18.23 0.58
CA HIS A 244 10.64 -18.03 1.41
C HIS A 244 10.98 -17.13 2.60
N GLU A 245 10.13 -16.14 2.86
CA GLU A 245 10.20 -15.28 4.03
C GLU A 245 8.82 -15.14 4.65
N THR A 246 8.77 -15.16 5.97
CA THR A 246 7.56 -14.88 6.73
C THR A 246 7.85 -13.67 7.61
N LYS A 247 6.99 -12.66 7.54
CA LYS A 247 7.05 -11.48 8.39
C LYS A 247 5.76 -11.42 9.20
N GLU A 248 5.90 -11.42 10.52
CA GLU A 248 4.79 -11.09 11.41
C GLU A 248 4.63 -9.57 11.42
N LEU A 249 3.45 -9.11 11.02
CA LEU A 249 3.15 -7.69 10.83
C LEU A 249 2.35 -7.10 11.98
N LEU A 250 1.55 -7.95 12.64
CA LEU A 250 0.72 -7.62 13.79
C LEU A 250 0.72 -8.82 14.74
N GLU A 251 0.80 -8.52 16.02
CA GLU A 251 0.50 -9.42 17.13
C GLU A 251 -0.35 -8.66 18.14
N MET A 252 -1.59 -9.10 18.34
CA MET A 252 -2.57 -8.47 19.21
C MET A 252 -3.02 -9.48 20.27
N PRO A 253 -2.45 -9.43 21.48
CA PRO A 253 -2.88 -10.29 22.58
C PRO A 253 -4.27 -9.86 23.07
N VAL A 254 -5.13 -10.84 23.36
CA VAL A 254 -6.49 -10.64 23.91
C VAL A 254 -6.57 -11.38 25.24
N LEU A 255 -6.25 -10.66 26.31
CA LEU A 255 -6.04 -11.24 27.64
C LEU A 255 -7.33 -11.35 28.48
N THR A 256 -8.34 -10.53 28.20
CA THR A 256 -9.54 -10.40 29.06
C THR A 256 -10.84 -10.42 28.27
N GLY A 257 -11.98 -10.54 28.97
CA GLY A 257 -13.32 -10.46 28.40
C GLY A 257 -13.82 -11.73 27.70
N TRP A 258 -13.20 -12.88 27.99
CA TRP A 258 -13.70 -14.17 27.53
C TRP A 258 -14.75 -14.70 28.51
N PRO A 259 -15.98 -15.02 28.07
CA PRO A 259 -16.99 -15.57 28.95
C PRO A 259 -16.62 -17.00 29.34
N ILE A 260 -16.96 -17.37 30.57
CA ILE A 260 -16.91 -18.76 31.04
C ILE A 260 -18.33 -19.29 30.96
N THR A 261 -18.60 -20.21 30.04
CA THR A 261 -19.97 -20.64 29.73
C THR A 261 -20.00 -22.05 29.14
N ALA A 262 -21.05 -22.81 29.48
CA ALA A 262 -21.35 -24.11 28.86
C ALA A 262 -22.21 -23.98 27.59
N HIS A 263 -22.80 -22.81 27.33
CA HIS A 263 -23.76 -22.58 26.25
C HIS A 263 -23.12 -22.09 24.94
N GLY A 264 -21.79 -22.06 24.87
CA GLY A 264 -21.09 -21.36 23.81
C GLY A 264 -21.21 -19.85 23.95
N PHE A 265 -20.58 -19.12 23.02
CA PHE A 265 -20.63 -17.65 22.98
C PHE A 265 -20.18 -17.13 21.62
N ARG A 266 -20.43 -15.85 21.38
CA ARG A 266 -19.93 -15.10 20.21
C ARG A 266 -19.18 -13.86 20.67
N ARG A 267 -18.01 -13.60 20.07
CA ARG A 267 -17.19 -12.40 20.35
C ARG A 267 -16.57 -11.86 19.07
N THR A 268 -16.56 -10.54 18.94
CA THR A 268 -15.90 -9.83 17.83
C THR A 268 -14.68 -9.06 18.33
N LEU A 269 -13.57 -9.18 17.63
CA LEU A 269 -12.30 -8.51 17.89
C LEU A 269 -12.03 -7.52 16.74
N MET A 270 -11.70 -6.28 17.06
CA MET A 270 -11.39 -5.25 16.06
C MET A 270 -9.89 -5.27 15.77
N VAL A 271 -9.50 -5.71 14.58
CA VAL A 271 -8.09 -5.93 14.19
C VAL A 271 -7.62 -4.79 13.28
N GLN A 272 -6.78 -3.89 13.79
CA GLN A 272 -6.19 -2.81 12.99
C GLN A 272 -5.03 -3.35 12.14
N LEU A 273 -5.19 -3.36 10.82
CA LEU A 273 -4.12 -3.73 9.90
C LEU A 273 -3.10 -2.60 9.75
N PRO A 274 -1.79 -2.90 9.60
CA PRO A 274 -0.80 -1.88 9.29
C PRO A 274 -1.01 -1.26 7.91
N ASP A 275 -0.55 -0.02 7.73
CA ASP A 275 -0.55 0.65 6.43
C ASP A 275 0.78 0.48 5.67
N ALA A 276 0.84 0.98 4.43
CA ALA A 276 2.06 1.12 3.66
C ALA A 276 3.07 2.06 4.39
N PRO A 277 4.38 1.82 4.28
CA PRO A 277 5.03 0.73 3.54
C PRO A 277 5.23 -0.54 4.38
N ARG A 278 4.69 -0.60 5.62
CA ARG A 278 4.93 -1.72 6.56
C ARG A 278 4.27 -3.01 6.08
N LEU A 279 3.05 -2.89 5.58
CA LEU A 279 2.28 -3.91 4.87
C LEU A 279 2.34 -3.61 3.36
N SER A 280 2.48 -4.64 2.54
CA SER A 280 2.31 -4.55 1.09
C SER A 280 1.02 -5.24 0.68
N CYS A 281 0.40 -4.78 -0.40
CA CYS A 281 -0.72 -5.49 -1.02
C CYS A 281 -0.29 -6.90 -1.47
N THR A 282 -1.28 -7.78 -1.64
CA THR A 282 -1.11 -9.06 -2.31
C THR A 282 -0.62 -8.78 -3.73
N THR A 283 0.43 -9.49 -4.15
CA THR A 283 1.09 -9.21 -5.41
C THR A 283 1.67 -10.48 -5.99
N PHE A 284 1.53 -10.64 -7.30
CA PHE A 284 2.05 -11.78 -8.05
C PHE A 284 2.80 -11.24 -9.26
N THR A 285 4.12 -11.16 -9.15
CA THR A 285 5.03 -10.87 -10.26
C THR A 285 6.00 -12.02 -10.39
N ARG A 286 6.69 -12.14 -11.53
CA ARG A 286 7.67 -13.21 -11.72
C ARG A 286 8.73 -13.24 -10.61
N PRO A 287 9.37 -12.14 -10.18
CA PRO A 287 10.41 -12.19 -9.14
C PRO A 287 9.86 -12.15 -7.71
N VAL A 288 8.64 -11.68 -7.48
CA VAL A 288 8.10 -11.41 -6.14
C VAL A 288 6.63 -11.82 -6.05
N GLN A 289 6.32 -12.65 -5.07
CA GLN A 289 4.97 -13.00 -4.66
C GLN A 289 4.75 -12.66 -3.18
N LYS A 290 3.64 -12.00 -2.87
CA LYS A 290 3.23 -11.68 -1.49
C LYS A 290 1.81 -12.15 -1.22
N THR A 291 1.63 -12.90 -0.15
CA THR A 291 0.33 -13.39 0.34
C THR A 291 0.20 -13.19 1.84
N HIS A 292 -1.02 -13.25 2.36
CA HIS A 292 -1.32 -12.82 3.73
C HIS A 292 -2.22 -13.81 4.46
N CYS A 293 -2.08 -13.87 5.77
CA CYS A 293 -2.90 -14.71 6.62
C CYS A 293 -3.18 -14.03 7.95
N LEU A 294 -4.47 -13.97 8.30
CA LEU A 294 -4.95 -13.62 9.62
C LEU A 294 -5.09 -14.89 10.45
N LYS A 295 -4.49 -14.92 11.63
CA LYS A 295 -4.48 -16.08 12.53
C LYS A 295 -5.10 -15.72 13.86
N LEU A 296 -6.00 -16.55 14.35
CA LEU A 296 -6.47 -16.53 15.74
C LEU A 296 -5.92 -17.78 16.43
N ILE A 297 -5.11 -17.58 17.46
CA ILE A 297 -4.52 -18.66 18.26
C ILE A 297 -5.06 -18.51 19.68
N MET A 298 -5.67 -19.55 20.21
CA MET A 298 -6.33 -19.53 21.52
C MET A 298 -5.84 -20.71 22.35
N LYS A 299 -5.59 -20.50 23.64
CA LYS A 299 -5.45 -21.59 24.61
C LYS A 299 -6.79 -21.85 25.28
N VAL A 300 -7.31 -23.05 25.09
CA VAL A 300 -8.65 -23.48 25.48
C VAL A 300 -8.53 -24.62 26.48
N LYS A 301 -9.39 -24.61 27.51
CA LYS A 301 -9.57 -25.72 28.45
C LYS A 301 -11.03 -25.81 28.89
N THR A 302 -11.39 -26.90 29.56
CA THR A 302 -12.67 -27.00 30.26
C THR A 302 -12.53 -26.54 31.72
N ALA A 303 -13.66 -26.22 32.36
CA ALA A 303 -13.68 -25.89 33.79
C ALA A 303 -13.53 -27.13 34.71
N SER A 304 -13.50 -28.35 34.15
CA SER A 304 -13.37 -29.58 34.94
C SER A 304 -11.98 -29.72 35.56
N MET A 305 -11.93 -30.23 36.79
CA MET A 305 -10.67 -30.54 37.50
C MET A 305 -9.82 -31.62 36.81
N THR A 306 -10.43 -32.43 35.93
CA THR A 306 -9.77 -33.52 35.20
C THR A 306 -8.93 -33.02 34.03
N ASP A 307 -9.20 -31.81 33.54
CA ASP A 307 -8.62 -31.27 32.31
C ASP A 307 -7.86 -29.98 32.64
N ARG A 308 -6.75 -30.14 33.38
CA ARG A 308 -5.95 -29.01 33.89
C ARG A 308 -5.14 -28.32 32.79
N GLU A 309 -4.86 -29.01 31.70
CA GLU A 309 -3.96 -28.54 30.66
C GLU A 309 -4.72 -27.76 29.58
N ALA A 310 -4.34 -26.50 29.37
CA ALA A 310 -4.87 -25.72 28.26
C ALA A 310 -4.19 -26.12 26.95
N ARG A 311 -4.99 -26.42 25.93
CA ARG A 311 -4.54 -26.84 24.60
C ARG A 311 -4.78 -25.75 23.57
N GLU A 312 -4.04 -25.80 22.45
CA GLU A 312 -4.07 -24.75 21.43
C GLU A 312 -5.14 -25.03 20.36
N LEU A 313 -6.03 -24.05 20.13
CA LEU A 313 -6.86 -23.94 18.95
C LEU A 313 -6.23 -22.90 18.01
N ARG A 314 -5.92 -23.30 16.78
CA ARG A 314 -5.36 -22.42 15.74
C ARG A 314 -6.30 -22.33 14.55
N ILE A 315 -6.70 -21.11 14.23
CA ILE A 315 -7.56 -20.79 13.09
C ILE A 315 -6.75 -19.89 12.15
N GLU A 316 -6.67 -20.27 10.88
CA GLU A 316 -5.91 -19.55 9.86
C GLU A 316 -6.84 -19.16 8.70
N MET A 317 -6.92 -17.86 8.42
CA MET A 317 -7.73 -17.29 7.34
C MET A 317 -6.80 -16.65 6.32
N LYS A 318 -6.78 -17.16 5.09
CA LYS A 318 -6.04 -16.52 3.99
C LYS A 318 -6.85 -15.33 3.53
N VAL A 319 -6.21 -14.18 3.38
CA VAL A 319 -6.86 -12.94 2.97
C VAL A 319 -6.09 -12.28 1.85
N ASN A 320 -6.80 -11.58 0.98
CA ASN A 320 -6.21 -10.74 -0.05
C ASN A 320 -6.10 -9.31 0.49
N VAL A 321 -4.91 -8.73 0.47
CA VAL A 321 -4.68 -7.35 0.88
C VAL A 321 -4.61 -6.47 -0.36
N THR A 322 -5.40 -5.42 -0.39
CA THR A 322 -5.44 -4.46 -1.50
C THR A 322 -5.24 -3.03 -1.01
N ALA A 323 -5.04 -2.08 -1.91
CA ALA A 323 -4.97 -0.68 -1.52
C ALA A 323 -6.38 -0.14 -1.19
N PRO A 324 -6.53 0.83 -0.27
CA PRO A 324 -7.80 1.52 -0.10
C PRO A 324 -8.14 2.28 -1.39
N ARG A 325 -9.44 2.53 -1.62
CA ARG A 325 -9.85 3.53 -2.62
C ARG A 325 -9.39 4.91 -2.14
N PRO A 326 -9.02 5.83 -3.05
CA PRO A 326 -8.84 7.22 -2.65
C PRO A 326 -10.18 7.73 -2.13
N GLU A 327 -10.16 8.39 -0.98
CA GLU A 327 -11.30 9.22 -0.59
C GLU A 327 -11.40 10.34 -1.63
N PRO A 328 -12.61 10.62 -2.18
CA PRO A 328 -12.77 11.79 -3.02
C PRO A 328 -12.25 12.99 -2.21
N PRO A 329 -11.49 13.92 -2.84
CA PRO A 329 -11.14 15.16 -2.16
C PRO A 329 -12.45 15.73 -1.64
N THR A 330 -12.53 15.92 -0.33
CA THR A 330 -13.67 16.61 0.26
C THR A 330 -13.67 17.97 -0.42
N GLU A 331 -14.62 18.22 -1.32
CA GLU A 331 -14.98 19.57 -1.68
C GLU A 331 -15.49 20.16 -0.38
N GLU A 332 -14.58 20.68 0.44
CA GLU A 332 -14.92 21.63 1.48
C GLU A 332 -15.54 22.78 0.71
N LEU A 333 -16.88 22.79 0.66
CA LEU A 333 -17.63 23.95 0.22
C LEU A 333 -17.01 25.14 0.96
N PRO A 334 -16.63 26.21 0.24
CA PRO A 334 -16.02 27.36 0.90
C PRO A 334 -16.92 27.74 2.08
N PRO A 335 -16.35 28.00 3.28
CA PRO A 335 -17.15 28.39 4.42
C PRO A 335 -18.01 29.57 3.96
N TYR A 336 -19.34 29.41 4.04
CA TYR A 336 -20.27 30.47 3.68
C TYR A 336 -19.78 31.74 4.37
N ALA A 337 -19.27 32.70 3.59
CA ALA A 337 -18.88 33.98 4.13
C ALA A 337 -20.11 34.53 4.87
N PRO A 338 -19.94 35.05 6.10
CA PRO A 338 -21.05 35.66 6.80
C PRO A 338 -21.71 36.66 5.86
N ARG A 339 -23.03 36.47 5.72
CA ARG A 339 -23.97 37.28 4.97
C ARG A 339 -23.58 38.75 5.12
N TRP A 340 -23.39 39.43 3.98
CA TRP A 340 -23.22 40.88 3.86
C TRP A 340 -24.01 41.61 4.97
N ASP A 341 -23.33 42.17 5.95
CA ASP A 341 -23.93 43.16 6.85
C ASP A 341 -24.25 44.36 5.98
N GLY A 342 -25.54 44.62 5.82
CA GLY A 342 -26.05 45.68 4.99
C GLY A 342 -25.34 46.99 5.30
N HIS A 343 -24.86 47.63 4.24
CA HIS A 343 -24.57 49.05 4.27
C HIS A 343 -25.89 49.73 4.66
N ASP A 344 -25.92 50.25 5.88
CA ASP A 344 -26.93 51.19 6.34
C ASP A 344 -26.59 52.52 5.66
N ASP A 345 -27.00 52.65 4.39
CA ASP A 345 -27.02 53.93 3.70
C ASP A 345 -28.14 54.75 4.35
N GLY A 346 -27.72 55.66 5.22
CA GLY A 346 -28.58 56.71 5.74
C GLY A 346 -29.00 57.70 4.65
N ASP A 347 -29.92 58.57 5.07
CA ASP A 347 -30.34 59.82 4.42
C ASP A 347 -31.21 59.61 3.15
N ASP A 348 -32.38 60.22 2.93
CA ASP A 348 -33.04 61.41 3.43
C ASP A 348 -34.54 61.29 3.08
N ALA A 349 -35.42 61.98 3.83
CA ALA A 349 -36.45 62.83 3.24
C ALA A 349 -37.27 63.53 4.34
N ASP A 350 -36.90 64.77 4.60
CA ASP A 350 -37.85 65.83 4.93
C ASP A 350 -39.06 65.79 3.98
N ASP A 351 -40.28 65.87 4.52
CA ASP A 351 -41.34 66.59 3.82
C ASP A 351 -42.31 67.26 4.81
N GLN A 352 -42.42 68.57 4.65
CA GLN A 352 -43.34 69.47 5.33
C GLN A 352 -44.56 69.73 4.43
N SER A 353 -45.77 69.60 4.98
CA SER A 353 -47.06 70.27 4.63
C SER A 353 -48.21 69.35 5.06
N ASP A 354 -49.28 69.74 5.76
CA ASP A 354 -49.89 71.02 6.14
C ASP A 354 -50.55 70.85 7.52
#